data_AF-A0A2N7Y535-F1
#
_entry.id   AF-A0A2N7Y535-F1
#
_cell.length_a   1.000
_cell.length_b   1.000
_cell.length_c   1.000
_cell.angle_alpha   90.00
_cell.angle_beta   90.00
_cell.angle_gamma   90.00
#
_symmetry.space_group_name_H-M   'P 1'
#
loop_
_entity.id
_entity.type
_entity.pdbx_description
1 polymer ?
#
loop_
_entity_poly.entity_id
_entity_poly.type
_entity_poly.pdbx_seq_one_letter_code
_entity_poly.pdbx_strand_id
1 'polypeptide(L)'
;MRRLAWLTLSLLTLSACTVGPDFQRPLNPVGQWTEPHGRQAASHAVNDPLEERWWEVFHDAQLTALTHRALTDNLDLKLASSRLQQSRAARQVITAERYPTVNATGDYLRQRNSADGLSDASGKNGRSAFNQWDMGFSAAWELDFWGRVKRETEAADATLQVAENDRRAVLLSVLAETAQDYIQLRGVQNTRAVTEQNLEVARHSLKLSQLRLADGVATDLDVAEAAAQVAAIEARLPDLQQRQDQLINALSLLMGEPPQALYAELSKDAAVPQTQRQVAIGLPSQLAERRPDIRQAEARLHAATASIGVAKGDFYPRITLSGSVGSQALQLADFGSWSSRAFAFGPQLSLPIFNGGRLQGMLDLREAQQQEAALAYQQTVLRAWHEIDDQLTRYNASQLRRDSLAEAVRQNQIALSTAQHQYVEGVVDFVNVLTVQSALLATQEQWVESSTGVSLAMVGLYKALGGGWESVYPLQTAGR
;
A
#
# COMPACT_ATOMS: atom_id res chain seq x y z
N MET A 1 -10.38 30.58 49.80
CA MET A 1 -10.31 30.78 48.34
C MET A 1 -8.87 30.82 47.81
N ARG A 2 -7.95 31.66 48.32
CA ARG A 2 -6.53 31.66 47.88
C ARG A 2 -5.81 30.30 48.05
N ARG A 3 -6.02 29.55 49.14
CA ARG A 3 -5.41 28.20 49.30
C ARG A 3 -5.94 27.15 48.31
N LEU A 4 -7.22 27.22 47.93
CA LEU A 4 -7.81 26.35 46.91
C LEU A 4 -7.25 26.66 45.51
N ALA A 5 -7.08 27.96 45.20
CA ALA A 5 -6.52 28.42 43.92
C ALA A 5 -5.05 27.99 43.73
N TRP A 6 -4.25 27.99 44.80
CA TRP A 6 -2.86 27.51 44.75
C TRP A 6 -2.80 25.99 44.62
N LEU A 7 -3.68 25.24 45.31
CA LEU A 7 -3.82 23.79 45.12
C LEU A 7 -4.23 23.41 43.69
N THR A 8 -5.19 24.13 43.08
CA THR A 8 -5.58 23.90 41.69
C THR A 8 -4.46 24.26 40.69
N LEU A 9 -3.68 25.32 40.95
CA LEU A 9 -2.56 25.71 40.09
C LEU A 9 -1.40 24.70 40.19
N SER A 10 -1.12 24.16 41.39
CA SER A 10 -0.12 23.11 41.60
C SER A 10 -0.55 21.77 40.97
N LEU A 11 -1.84 21.41 41.06
CA LEU A 11 -2.40 20.22 40.41
C LEU A 11 -2.34 20.30 38.88
N LEU A 12 -2.46 21.51 38.30
CA LEU A 12 -2.30 21.73 36.86
C LEU A 12 -0.85 21.53 36.40
N THR A 13 0.15 21.98 37.18
CA THR A 13 1.58 21.80 36.82
C THR A 13 2.08 20.36 36.95
N LEU A 14 1.45 19.52 37.80
CA LEU A 14 1.79 18.10 37.95
C LEU A 14 1.24 17.21 36.81
N SER A 15 0.34 17.73 35.98
CA SER A 15 -0.25 17.00 34.85
C SER A 15 0.62 17.02 33.57
N ALA A 16 1.75 17.71 33.60
CA ALA A 16 2.64 17.95 32.45
C ALA A 16 3.84 16.98 32.33
N CYS A 17 4.04 16.06 33.29
CA CYS A 17 5.18 15.14 33.24
C CYS A 17 4.80 13.84 32.50
N THR A 18 5.16 13.74 31.23
CA THR A 18 5.14 12.47 30.47
C THR A 18 6.55 11.90 30.44
N VAL A 19 6.75 10.70 31.01
CA VAL A 19 8.08 10.08 31.04
C VAL A 19 8.45 9.45 29.70
N GLY A 20 9.75 9.26 29.49
CA GLY A 20 10.34 8.70 28.29
C GLY A 20 10.53 9.69 27.14
N PRO A 21 11.08 9.22 26.01
CA PRO A 21 11.47 10.08 24.91
C PRO A 21 10.25 10.67 24.20
N ASP A 22 10.34 11.93 23.82
CA ASP A 22 9.40 12.55 22.89
C ASP A 22 9.80 12.20 21.45
N PHE A 23 8.82 11.77 20.66
CA PHE A 23 9.08 11.49 19.26
C PHE A 23 9.44 12.75 18.50
N GLN A 24 10.58 12.71 17.82
CA GLN A 24 11.01 13.74 16.89
C GLN A 24 11.00 13.14 15.48
N ARG A 25 10.29 13.81 14.56
CA ARG A 25 10.29 13.41 13.16
C ARG A 25 11.72 13.46 12.61
N PRO A 26 12.22 12.39 11.98
CA PRO A 26 13.51 12.43 11.31
C PRO A 26 13.53 13.51 10.24
N LEU A 27 14.57 14.36 10.25
CA LEU A 27 14.81 15.28 9.15
C LEU A 27 15.21 14.46 7.92
N ASN A 28 14.48 14.59 6.81
CA ASN A 28 14.82 13.89 5.58
C ASN A 28 16.01 14.57 4.90
N PRO A 29 17.17 13.90 4.77
CA PRO A 29 18.33 14.46 4.08
C PRO A 29 18.18 14.39 2.57
N VAL A 30 16.94 14.40 2.07
CA VAL A 30 16.65 14.10 0.67
C VAL A 30 17.13 15.29 -0.18
N GLY A 31 18.32 15.14 -0.77
CA GLY A 31 18.98 16.09 -1.65
C GLY A 31 18.25 16.28 -3.00
N GLN A 32 18.94 16.87 -3.97
CA GLN A 32 18.40 17.08 -5.32
C GLN A 32 18.23 15.74 -6.07
N TRP A 33 17.24 15.66 -6.97
CA TRP A 33 17.12 14.52 -7.89
C TRP A 33 18.39 14.42 -8.73
N THR A 34 18.95 13.22 -8.85
CA THR A 34 20.05 12.98 -9.78
C THR A 34 19.52 13.07 -11.21
N GLU A 35 20.13 13.93 -12.03
CA GLU A 35 19.79 13.93 -13.45
C GLU A 35 20.36 12.69 -14.16
N PRO A 36 19.64 12.11 -15.14
CA PRO A 36 20.17 11.00 -15.92
C PRO A 36 21.51 11.37 -16.57
N HIS A 37 22.50 10.51 -16.40
CA HIS A 37 23.81 10.71 -17.02
C HIS A 37 23.74 10.45 -18.53
N GLY A 38 24.39 11.32 -19.33
CA GLY A 38 24.55 11.13 -20.77
C GLY A 38 23.50 11.85 -21.62
N ARG A 39 23.15 11.25 -22.77
CA ARG A 39 22.19 11.86 -23.71
C ARG A 39 20.80 11.89 -23.06
N GLN A 40 20.19 13.07 -23.03
CA GLN A 40 18.82 13.25 -22.58
C GLN A 40 17.85 13.11 -23.76
N ALA A 41 16.76 12.40 -23.54
CA ALA A 41 15.64 12.31 -24.47
C ALA A 41 14.88 13.65 -24.54
N ALA A 42 14.03 13.80 -25.57
CA ALA A 42 13.25 15.02 -25.75
C ALA A 42 12.26 15.26 -24.59
N SER A 43 11.65 14.19 -24.05
CA SER A 43 10.86 14.30 -22.83
C SER A 43 11.70 14.10 -21.59
N HIS A 44 11.61 15.06 -20.67
CA HIS A 44 12.38 15.10 -19.44
C HIS A 44 11.49 15.43 -18.24
N ALA A 45 11.97 15.02 -17.07
CA ALA A 45 11.35 15.35 -15.80
C ALA A 45 11.63 16.81 -15.43
N VAL A 46 10.62 17.47 -14.87
CA VAL A 46 10.70 18.86 -14.38
C VAL A 46 10.23 18.93 -12.94
N ASN A 47 10.80 19.86 -12.18
CA ASN A 47 10.50 20.08 -10.76
C ASN A 47 9.21 20.90 -10.56
N ASP A 48 8.16 20.57 -11.30
CA ASP A 48 6.84 21.18 -11.18
C ASP A 48 5.93 20.35 -10.27
N PRO A 49 4.85 20.92 -9.71
CA PRO A 49 3.89 20.20 -8.88
C PRO A 49 3.36 18.95 -9.60
N LEU A 50 3.38 17.81 -8.90
CA LEU A 50 2.88 16.55 -9.43
C LEU A 50 1.35 16.63 -9.59
N GLU A 51 0.85 16.20 -10.75
CA GLU A 51 -0.59 16.06 -10.95
C GLU A 51 -1.14 14.93 -10.07
N GLU A 52 -2.13 15.23 -9.23
CA GLU A 52 -2.71 14.23 -8.32
C GLU A 52 -3.41 13.11 -9.11
N ARG A 53 -4.02 13.45 -10.26
CA ARG A 53 -4.64 12.47 -11.17
C ARG A 53 -3.74 12.16 -12.34
N TRP A 54 -2.52 11.73 -12.05
CA TRP A 54 -1.46 11.54 -13.05
C TRP A 54 -1.85 10.65 -14.24
N TRP A 55 -2.80 9.73 -14.10
CA TRP A 55 -3.27 8.89 -15.21
C TRP A 55 -3.97 9.70 -16.32
N GLU A 56 -4.50 10.88 -16.01
CA GLU A 56 -5.11 11.80 -16.99
C GLU A 56 -4.06 12.41 -17.94
N VAL A 57 -2.76 12.40 -17.57
CA VAL A 57 -1.66 12.89 -18.43
C VAL A 57 -1.49 12.07 -19.71
N PHE A 58 -2.02 10.85 -19.75
CA PHE A 58 -2.04 9.99 -20.93
C PHE A 58 -3.15 10.37 -21.94
N HIS A 59 -4.08 11.25 -21.57
CA HIS A 59 -5.20 11.68 -22.42
C HIS A 59 -6.05 10.52 -22.97
N ASP A 60 -6.18 9.44 -22.21
CA ASP A 60 -6.96 8.25 -22.57
C ASP A 60 -8.21 8.14 -21.66
N ALA A 61 -9.38 8.28 -22.29
CA ALA A 61 -10.67 8.23 -21.59
C ALA A 61 -11.00 6.83 -21.05
N GLN A 62 -10.56 5.77 -21.73
CA GLN A 62 -10.77 4.38 -21.31
C GLN A 62 -9.91 4.05 -20.09
N LEU A 63 -8.65 4.48 -20.07
CA LEU A 63 -7.77 4.38 -18.90
C LEU A 63 -8.40 5.11 -17.70
N THR A 64 -8.89 6.34 -17.93
CA THR A 64 -9.52 7.14 -16.86
C THR A 64 -10.77 6.44 -16.31
N ALA A 65 -11.61 5.85 -17.18
CA ALA A 65 -12.80 5.11 -16.78
C ALA A 65 -12.46 3.85 -15.97
N LEU A 66 -11.45 3.07 -16.40
CA LEU A 66 -10.97 1.89 -15.67
C LEU A 66 -10.42 2.29 -14.29
N THR A 67 -9.63 3.35 -14.21
CA THR A 67 -9.12 3.86 -12.93
C THR A 67 -10.24 4.24 -11.98
N HIS A 68 -11.28 4.93 -12.45
CA HIS A 68 -12.43 5.30 -11.61
C HIS A 68 -13.20 4.07 -11.09
N ARG A 69 -13.37 3.05 -11.93
CA ARG A 69 -13.97 1.77 -11.50
C ARG A 69 -13.10 1.06 -10.47
N ALA A 70 -11.78 1.02 -10.66
CA ALA A 70 -10.85 0.44 -9.71
C ALA A 70 -10.97 1.11 -8.33
N LEU A 71 -11.07 2.44 -8.29
CA LEU A 71 -11.21 3.21 -7.05
C LEU A 71 -12.45 2.83 -6.23
N THR A 72 -13.52 2.39 -6.89
CA THR A 72 -14.82 2.13 -6.27
C THR A 72 -15.05 0.66 -5.98
N ASP A 73 -14.66 -0.22 -6.91
CA ASP A 73 -15.05 -1.62 -6.88
C ASP A 73 -13.95 -2.56 -6.38
N ASN A 74 -12.68 -2.15 -6.44
CA ASN A 74 -11.54 -2.99 -6.09
C ASN A 74 -11.64 -3.56 -4.65
N LEU A 75 -11.45 -4.88 -4.54
CA LEU A 75 -11.60 -5.60 -3.29
C LEU A 75 -10.44 -5.34 -2.31
N ASP A 76 -9.23 -5.12 -2.78
CA ASP A 76 -8.08 -4.82 -1.92
C ASP A 76 -8.23 -3.45 -1.23
N LEU A 77 -8.81 -2.46 -1.91
CA LEU A 77 -9.17 -1.17 -1.29
C LEU A 77 -10.24 -1.32 -0.22
N LYS A 78 -11.23 -2.17 -0.45
CA LYS A 78 -12.27 -2.50 0.55
C LYS A 78 -11.65 -3.23 1.76
N LEU A 79 -10.74 -4.17 1.53
CA LEU A 79 -9.98 -4.86 2.58
C LEU A 79 -9.12 -3.89 3.39
N ALA A 80 -8.36 -3.01 2.74
CA ALA A 80 -7.53 -2.01 3.40
C ALA A 80 -8.38 -1.02 4.22
N SER A 81 -9.54 -0.62 3.70
CA SER A 81 -10.50 0.21 4.44
C SER A 81 -11.08 -0.51 5.67
N SER A 82 -11.34 -1.82 5.57
CA SER A 82 -11.74 -2.65 6.72
C SER A 82 -10.64 -2.72 7.79
N ARG A 83 -9.37 -2.91 7.39
CA ARG A 83 -8.22 -2.89 8.32
C ARG A 83 -8.07 -1.55 9.04
N LEU A 84 -8.34 -0.44 8.35
CA LEU A 84 -8.37 0.88 8.99
C LEU A 84 -9.47 0.97 10.06
N GLN A 85 -10.68 0.43 9.81
CA GLN A 85 -11.74 0.41 10.82
C GLN A 85 -11.36 -0.46 12.02
N GLN A 86 -10.73 -1.61 11.80
CA GLN A 86 -10.19 -2.45 12.89
C GLN A 86 -9.17 -1.68 13.73
N SER A 87 -8.26 -0.94 13.09
CA SER A 87 -7.27 -0.12 13.80
C SER A 87 -7.93 1.02 14.61
N ARG A 88 -8.98 1.66 14.08
CA ARG A 88 -9.77 2.65 14.83
C ARG A 88 -10.46 2.06 16.06
N ALA A 89 -11.04 0.87 15.94
CA ALA A 89 -11.65 0.16 17.05
C ALA A 89 -10.60 -0.25 18.10
N ALA A 90 -9.43 -0.75 17.68
CA ALA A 90 -8.33 -1.09 18.58
C ALA A 90 -7.81 0.16 19.34
N ARG A 91 -7.66 1.29 18.64
CA ARG A 91 -7.36 2.58 19.26
C ARG A 91 -8.42 2.98 20.28
N GLN A 92 -9.71 2.81 19.98
CA GLN A 92 -10.79 3.11 20.92
C GLN A 92 -10.68 2.26 22.19
N VAL A 93 -10.37 0.97 22.07
CA VAL A 93 -10.14 0.07 23.22
C VAL A 93 -8.98 0.57 24.08
N ILE A 94 -7.83 0.91 23.48
CA ILE A 94 -6.64 1.38 24.23
C ILE A 94 -6.91 2.74 24.88
N THR A 95 -7.54 3.67 24.16
CA THR A 95 -7.84 5.01 24.68
C THR A 95 -8.94 5.01 25.75
N ALA A 96 -9.72 3.94 25.89
CA ALA A 96 -10.69 3.77 26.96
C ALA A 96 -10.02 3.73 28.34
N GLU A 97 -8.75 3.29 28.44
CA GLU A 97 -7.98 3.27 29.70
C GLU A 97 -7.75 4.67 30.29
N ARG A 98 -7.96 5.75 29.51
CA ARG A 98 -7.94 7.13 30.02
C ARG A 98 -9.11 7.45 30.95
N TYR A 99 -10.18 6.67 30.90
CA TYR A 99 -11.42 6.92 31.62
C TYR A 99 -11.62 5.91 32.75
N PRO A 100 -12.43 6.25 33.78
CA PRO A 100 -12.84 5.28 34.77
C PRO A 100 -13.63 4.14 34.11
N THR A 101 -13.26 2.92 34.45
CA THR A 101 -14.10 1.75 34.20
C THR A 101 -15.20 1.70 35.25
N VAL A 102 -16.43 1.38 34.85
CA VAL A 102 -17.58 1.23 35.76
C VAL A 102 -18.25 -0.12 35.46
N ASN A 103 -18.31 -0.97 36.47
CA ASN A 103 -18.88 -2.31 36.36
C ASN A 103 -20.04 -2.47 37.34
N ALA A 104 -21.06 -3.22 36.93
CA ALA A 104 -22.08 -3.74 37.83
C ALA A 104 -21.78 -5.22 38.11
N THR A 105 -21.79 -5.61 39.38
CA THR A 105 -21.57 -7.00 39.80
C THR A 105 -22.79 -7.49 40.59
N GLY A 106 -23.03 -8.80 40.52
CA GLY A 106 -24.17 -9.45 41.14
C GLY A 106 -23.86 -10.92 41.33
N ASP A 107 -23.73 -11.34 42.58
CA ASP A 107 -23.21 -12.63 42.97
C ASP A 107 -24.11 -13.25 44.06
N TYR A 108 -24.35 -14.56 43.95
CA TYR A 108 -24.98 -15.37 44.99
C TYR A 108 -24.08 -16.54 45.32
N LEU A 109 -23.70 -16.65 46.59
CA LEU A 109 -22.87 -17.72 47.09
C LEU A 109 -23.57 -18.44 48.23
N ARG A 110 -23.67 -19.77 48.12
CA ARG A 110 -24.04 -20.62 49.25
C ARG A 110 -22.81 -21.41 49.68
N GLN A 111 -22.35 -21.16 50.89
CA GLN A 111 -21.14 -21.80 51.40
C GLN A 111 -21.31 -22.21 52.86
N ARG A 112 -20.41 -23.08 53.31
CA ARG A 112 -20.30 -23.51 54.70
C ARG A 112 -18.84 -23.41 55.09
N ASN A 113 -18.54 -22.61 56.11
CA ASN A 113 -17.18 -22.48 56.62
C ASN A 113 -16.80 -23.73 57.42
N SER A 114 -15.49 -24.00 57.52
CA SER A 114 -14.97 -25.06 58.39
C SER A 114 -15.27 -24.75 59.86
N ALA A 115 -15.50 -25.79 60.66
CA ALA A 115 -15.72 -25.67 62.10
C ALA A 115 -14.48 -25.21 62.88
N ASP A 116 -13.29 -25.36 62.29
CA ASP A 116 -12.01 -24.92 62.85
C ASP A 116 -11.54 -23.56 62.27
N GLY A 117 -12.41 -22.86 61.54
CA GLY A 117 -12.11 -21.58 60.90
C GLY A 117 -12.20 -20.37 61.84
N LEU A 118 -11.46 -19.30 61.52
CA LEU A 118 -11.37 -18.07 62.34
C LEU A 118 -12.63 -17.19 62.30
N SER A 119 -13.54 -17.37 61.33
CA SER A 119 -14.76 -16.57 61.17
C SER A 119 -15.88 -17.38 60.50
N ASP A 120 -17.11 -17.25 61.00
CA ASP A 120 -18.30 -17.91 60.44
C ASP A 120 -19.49 -16.95 60.40
N ALA A 121 -19.82 -16.48 59.19
CA ALA A 121 -20.94 -15.61 58.95
C ALA A 121 -22.31 -16.27 59.23
N SER A 122 -22.38 -17.61 59.30
CA SER A 122 -23.61 -18.29 59.70
C SER A 122 -23.91 -18.19 61.19
N GLY A 123 -22.92 -17.81 62.02
CA GLY A 123 -23.05 -17.77 63.47
C GLY A 123 -23.26 -19.15 64.11
N LYS A 124 -22.88 -20.24 63.43
CA LYS A 124 -23.08 -21.63 63.87
C LYS A 124 -21.77 -22.43 63.94
N ASN A 125 -20.63 -21.76 64.15
CA ASN A 125 -19.29 -22.35 64.25
C ASN A 125 -18.97 -23.35 63.12
N GLY A 126 -19.26 -22.98 61.87
CA GLY A 126 -19.01 -23.80 60.69
C GLY A 126 -19.89 -25.05 60.58
N ARG A 127 -20.95 -25.15 61.39
CA ARG A 127 -21.90 -26.29 61.38
C ARG A 127 -23.10 -26.09 60.47
N SER A 128 -23.28 -24.89 59.92
CA SER A 128 -24.37 -24.57 59.00
C SER A 128 -23.85 -23.93 57.71
N ALA A 129 -24.55 -24.20 56.61
CA ALA A 129 -24.40 -23.37 55.42
C ALA A 129 -25.10 -22.02 55.62
N PHE A 130 -24.65 -21.01 54.89
CA PHE A 130 -25.27 -19.70 54.78
C PHE A 130 -25.32 -19.28 53.31
N ASN A 131 -26.23 -18.34 53.03
CA ASN A 131 -26.30 -17.65 51.76
C ASN A 131 -25.56 -16.31 51.89
N GLN A 132 -25.00 -15.82 50.80
CA GLN A 132 -24.45 -14.49 50.67
C GLN A 132 -24.89 -13.93 49.32
N TRP A 133 -25.52 -12.77 49.37
CA TRP A 133 -25.97 -12.01 48.21
C TRP A 133 -25.15 -10.73 48.16
N ASP A 134 -24.50 -10.49 47.04
CA ASP A 134 -23.71 -9.29 46.78
C ASP A 134 -24.20 -8.67 45.47
N MET A 135 -24.62 -7.40 45.48
CA MET A 135 -24.80 -6.65 44.23
C MET A 135 -24.30 -5.23 44.43
N GLY A 136 -23.68 -4.68 43.40
CA GLY A 136 -23.18 -3.32 43.48
C GLY A 136 -22.60 -2.82 42.19
N PHE A 137 -22.11 -1.60 42.27
CA PHE A 137 -21.33 -0.96 41.24
C PHE A 137 -19.92 -0.72 41.77
N SER A 138 -18.94 -0.97 40.91
CA SER A 138 -17.54 -0.63 41.18
C SER A 138 -17.02 0.27 40.07
N ALA A 139 -16.22 1.26 40.43
CA ALA A 139 -15.49 2.10 39.50
C ALA A 139 -13.99 2.04 39.82
N ALA A 140 -13.16 1.95 38.79
CA ALA A 140 -11.70 1.98 38.92
C ALA A 140 -11.08 2.86 37.83
N TRP A 141 -10.15 3.72 38.21
CA TRP A 141 -9.47 4.65 37.31
C TRP A 141 -7.98 4.77 37.64
N GLU A 142 -7.11 4.53 36.66
CA GLU A 142 -5.68 4.80 36.81
C GLU A 142 -5.42 6.29 36.62
N LEU A 143 -4.85 6.93 37.64
CA LEU A 143 -4.45 8.32 37.58
C LEU A 143 -3.10 8.43 36.87
N ASP A 144 -3.11 8.94 35.65
CA ASP A 144 -1.94 8.99 34.78
C ASP A 144 -0.99 10.17 35.08
N PHE A 145 -0.35 10.13 36.25
CA PHE A 145 0.61 11.15 36.68
C PHE A 145 1.92 11.14 35.89
N TRP A 146 2.34 9.97 35.41
CA TRP A 146 3.62 9.77 34.72
C TRP A 146 3.48 9.71 33.20
N GLY A 147 2.24 9.73 32.68
CA GLY A 147 1.97 9.70 31.25
C GLY A 147 2.04 8.32 30.61
N ARG A 148 1.94 7.22 31.37
CA ARG A 148 1.95 5.85 30.83
C ARG A 148 0.77 5.65 29.88
N VAL A 149 -0.45 5.96 30.32
CA VAL A 149 -1.68 5.82 29.52
C VAL A 149 -1.69 6.83 28.36
N LYS A 150 -1.14 8.04 28.57
CA LYS A 150 -0.89 9.00 27.49
C LYS A 150 0.04 8.44 26.41
N ARG A 151 1.15 7.78 26.78
CA ARG A 151 2.08 7.14 25.84
C ARG A 151 1.47 5.92 25.14
N GLU A 152 0.62 5.15 25.82
CA GLU A 152 -0.15 4.06 25.19
C GLU A 152 -1.13 4.60 24.15
N THR A 153 -1.81 5.70 24.47
CA THR A 153 -2.68 6.42 23.52
C THR A 153 -1.88 6.94 22.33
N GLU A 154 -0.71 7.56 22.57
CA GLU A 154 0.19 8.03 21.50
C GLU A 154 0.66 6.89 20.59
N ALA A 155 1.03 5.74 21.15
CA ALA A 155 1.40 4.56 20.37
C ALA A 155 0.22 4.02 19.54
N ALA A 156 -0.99 4.03 20.10
CA ALA A 156 -2.21 3.63 19.40
C ALA A 156 -2.59 4.62 18.27
N ASP A 157 -2.43 5.92 18.50
CA ASP A 157 -2.60 6.96 17.49
C ASP A 157 -1.62 6.78 16.31
N ALA A 158 -0.35 6.53 16.62
CA ALA A 158 0.66 6.24 15.60
C ALA A 158 0.37 4.93 14.85
N THR A 159 -0.12 3.89 15.53
CA THR A 159 -0.55 2.62 14.90
C THR A 159 -1.78 2.82 13.99
N LEU A 160 -2.68 3.75 14.33
CA LEU A 160 -3.76 4.15 13.43
C LEU A 160 -3.20 4.80 12.15
N GLN A 161 -2.20 5.69 12.27
CA GLN A 161 -1.54 6.29 11.11
C GLN A 161 -0.85 5.24 10.22
N VAL A 162 -0.29 4.17 10.80
CA VAL A 162 0.24 3.03 10.01
C VAL A 162 -0.84 2.44 9.11
N ALA A 163 -2.05 2.21 9.64
CA ALA A 163 -3.17 1.66 8.88
C ALA A 163 -3.73 2.65 7.83
N GLU A 164 -3.73 3.95 8.14
CA GLU A 164 -4.12 4.98 7.16
C GLU A 164 -3.17 5.03 5.96
N ASN A 165 -1.87 4.96 6.22
CA ASN A 165 -0.85 4.96 5.18
C ASN A 165 -0.79 3.61 4.44
N ASP A 166 -1.12 2.50 5.09
CA ASP A 166 -1.31 1.20 4.43
C ASP A 166 -2.40 1.29 3.35
N ARG A 167 -3.56 1.86 3.69
CA ARG A 167 -4.65 2.07 2.73
C ARG A 167 -4.24 2.96 1.56
N ARG A 168 -3.46 4.01 1.81
CA ARG A 168 -2.90 4.88 0.75
C ARG A 168 -1.91 4.11 -0.15
N ALA A 169 -1.08 3.25 0.43
CA ALA A 169 -0.14 2.41 -0.33
C ALA A 169 -0.88 1.40 -1.24
N VAL A 170 -1.94 0.75 -0.72
CA VAL A 170 -2.80 -0.13 -1.53
C VAL A 170 -3.44 0.65 -2.67
N LEU A 171 -3.96 1.85 -2.41
CA LEU A 171 -4.50 2.72 -3.45
C LEU A 171 -3.48 3.03 -4.55
N LEU A 172 -2.29 3.47 -4.17
CA LEU A 172 -1.21 3.75 -5.10
C LEU A 172 -0.86 2.51 -5.96
N SER A 173 -0.84 1.31 -5.34
CA SER A 173 -0.58 0.07 -6.06
C SER A 173 -1.69 -0.25 -7.05
N VAL A 174 -2.96 -0.18 -6.65
CA VAL A 174 -4.12 -0.46 -7.51
C VAL A 174 -4.17 0.49 -8.71
N LEU A 175 -3.90 1.78 -8.49
CA LEU A 175 -3.82 2.78 -9.56
C LEU A 175 -2.71 2.45 -10.56
N ALA A 176 -1.51 2.15 -10.06
CA ALA A 176 -0.36 1.82 -10.90
C ALA A 176 -0.57 0.50 -11.66
N GLU A 177 -1.11 -0.53 -11.02
CA GLU A 177 -1.38 -1.84 -11.62
C GLU A 177 -2.46 -1.73 -12.71
N THR A 178 -3.54 -0.99 -12.45
CA THR A 178 -4.60 -0.72 -13.45
C THR A 178 -4.01 -0.07 -14.71
N ALA A 179 -3.17 0.96 -14.55
CA ALA A 179 -2.53 1.63 -15.68
C ALA A 179 -1.49 0.74 -16.38
N GLN A 180 -0.69 -0.03 -15.63
CA GLN A 180 0.30 -0.94 -16.18
C GLN A 180 -0.35 -2.03 -17.04
N ASP A 181 -1.38 -2.69 -16.52
CA ASP A 181 -2.08 -3.76 -17.22
C ASP A 181 -2.79 -3.24 -18.48
N TYR A 182 -3.41 -2.06 -18.38
CA TYR A 182 -4.04 -1.42 -19.53
C TYR A 182 -3.02 -1.03 -20.61
N ILE A 183 -1.88 -0.44 -20.24
CA ILE A 183 -0.82 -0.08 -21.19
C ILE A 183 -0.20 -1.33 -21.81
N GLN A 184 0.03 -2.39 -21.03
CA GLN A 184 0.50 -3.68 -21.55
C GLN A 184 -0.50 -4.29 -22.52
N LEU A 185 -1.80 -4.20 -22.23
CA LEU A 185 -2.86 -4.68 -23.12
C LEU A 185 -2.78 -3.96 -24.47
N ARG A 186 -2.67 -2.63 -24.45
CA ARG A 186 -2.48 -1.86 -25.69
C ARG A 186 -1.18 -2.24 -26.39
N GLY A 187 -0.09 -2.48 -25.65
CA GLY A 187 1.17 -2.96 -26.23
C GLY A 187 0.99 -4.28 -26.99
N VAL A 188 0.36 -5.28 -26.36
CA VAL A 188 0.07 -6.60 -26.98
C VAL A 188 -0.82 -6.46 -28.22
N GLN A 189 -1.86 -5.63 -28.15
CA GLN A 189 -2.75 -5.35 -29.29
C GLN A 189 -2.00 -4.71 -30.47
N ASN A 190 -1.10 -3.76 -30.20
CA ASN A 190 -0.28 -3.14 -31.24
C ASN A 190 0.74 -4.14 -31.82
N THR A 191 1.31 -5.03 -31.00
CA THR A 191 2.16 -6.12 -31.50
C THR A 191 1.35 -7.05 -32.40
N ARG A 192 0.14 -7.44 -32.01
CA ARG A 192 -0.75 -8.28 -32.84
C ARG A 192 -1.06 -7.61 -34.17
N ALA A 193 -1.44 -6.33 -34.17
CA ALA A 193 -1.72 -5.59 -35.39
C ALA A 193 -0.49 -5.54 -36.34
N VAL A 194 0.71 -5.34 -35.81
CA VAL A 194 1.97 -5.41 -36.59
C VAL A 194 2.21 -6.82 -37.14
N THR A 195 1.99 -7.87 -36.34
CA THR A 195 2.15 -9.26 -36.76
C THR A 195 1.15 -9.61 -37.88
N GLU A 196 -0.12 -9.23 -37.75
CA GLU A 196 -1.16 -9.43 -38.76
C GLU A 196 -0.83 -8.69 -40.07
N GLN A 197 -0.37 -7.43 -39.98
CA GLN A 197 0.06 -6.68 -41.16
C GLN A 197 1.23 -7.36 -41.87
N ASN A 198 2.22 -7.86 -41.13
CA ASN A 198 3.36 -8.58 -41.72
C ASN A 198 2.98 -9.97 -42.25
N LEU A 199 1.96 -10.62 -41.67
CA LEU A 199 1.40 -11.86 -42.18
C LEU A 199 0.77 -11.65 -43.56
N GLU A 200 0.04 -10.56 -43.76
CA GLU A 200 -0.51 -10.19 -45.08
C GLU A 200 0.62 -9.92 -46.09
N VAL A 201 1.69 -9.21 -45.69
CA VAL A 201 2.87 -9.01 -46.55
C VAL A 201 3.52 -10.36 -46.91
N ALA A 202 3.65 -11.30 -45.96
CA ALA A 202 4.21 -12.63 -46.21
C ALA A 202 3.32 -13.46 -47.14
N ARG A 203 1.99 -13.39 -46.99
CA ARG A 203 1.02 -14.04 -47.88
C ARG A 203 1.13 -13.51 -49.31
N HIS A 204 1.34 -12.19 -49.46
CA HIS A 204 1.59 -11.59 -50.78
C HIS A 204 2.91 -12.08 -51.39
N SER A 205 3.99 -12.16 -50.61
CA SER A 205 5.28 -12.71 -51.06
C SER A 205 5.16 -14.17 -51.50
N LEU A 206 4.43 -15.01 -50.76
CA LEU A 206 4.14 -16.40 -51.14
C LEU A 206 3.34 -16.49 -52.44
N LYS A 207 2.32 -15.66 -52.61
CA LYS A 207 1.55 -15.62 -53.86
C LYS A 207 2.42 -15.20 -55.04
N LEU A 208 3.34 -14.25 -54.84
CA LEU A 208 4.28 -13.81 -55.88
C LEU A 208 5.25 -14.94 -56.27
N SER A 209 5.83 -15.66 -55.31
CA SER A 209 6.74 -16.77 -55.62
C SER A 209 6.02 -17.92 -56.35
N GLN A 210 4.77 -18.22 -55.98
CA GLN A 210 3.93 -19.19 -56.69
C GLN A 210 3.65 -18.80 -58.14
N LEU A 211 3.32 -17.53 -58.40
CA LEU A 211 3.10 -17.03 -59.77
C LEU A 211 4.37 -17.13 -60.62
N ARG A 212 5.51 -16.72 -60.07
CA ARG A 212 6.80 -16.82 -60.76
C ARG A 212 7.22 -18.26 -61.04
N LEU A 213 6.91 -19.20 -60.15
CA LEU A 213 7.17 -20.62 -60.36
C LEU A 213 6.31 -21.15 -61.52
N ALA A 214 5.04 -20.76 -61.57
CA ALA A 214 4.13 -21.11 -62.67
C ALA A 214 4.59 -20.54 -64.03
N ASP A 215 5.20 -19.36 -64.02
CA ASP A 215 5.80 -18.72 -65.19
C ASP A 215 7.23 -19.25 -65.52
N GLY A 216 7.77 -20.18 -64.72
CA GLY A 216 9.07 -20.82 -64.94
C GLY A 216 10.29 -19.97 -64.55
N VAL A 217 10.09 -18.90 -63.76
CA VAL A 217 11.12 -17.91 -63.37
C VAL A 217 11.37 -17.84 -61.85
N ALA A 218 10.96 -18.87 -61.11
CA ALA A 218 11.30 -19.11 -59.71
C ALA A 218 11.43 -20.63 -59.44
N THR A 219 11.83 -20.98 -58.21
CA THR A 219 12.10 -22.37 -57.79
C THR A 219 11.11 -22.84 -56.72
N ASP A 220 10.99 -24.16 -56.54
CA ASP A 220 10.22 -24.74 -55.42
C ASP A 220 10.78 -24.31 -54.05
N LEU A 221 12.09 -23.98 -53.98
CA LEU A 221 12.71 -23.44 -52.78
C LEU A 221 12.08 -22.10 -52.39
N ASP A 222 11.91 -21.17 -53.34
CA ASP A 222 11.32 -19.85 -53.08
C ASP A 222 9.89 -19.96 -52.51
N VAL A 223 9.11 -20.91 -53.04
CA VAL A 223 7.73 -21.16 -52.57
C VAL A 223 7.75 -21.79 -51.18
N ALA A 224 8.63 -22.76 -50.93
CA ALA A 224 8.75 -23.42 -49.63
C ALA A 224 9.21 -22.45 -48.53
N GLU A 225 10.20 -21.59 -48.82
CA GLU A 225 10.68 -20.58 -47.87
C GLU A 225 9.59 -19.53 -47.58
N ALA A 226 8.85 -19.07 -48.59
CA ALA A 226 7.73 -18.15 -48.40
C ALA A 226 6.61 -18.76 -47.55
N ALA A 227 6.27 -20.03 -47.80
CA ALA A 227 5.25 -20.75 -47.04
C ALA A 227 5.68 -20.96 -45.59
N ALA A 228 6.94 -21.30 -45.35
CA ALA A 228 7.52 -21.40 -44.01
C ALA A 228 7.45 -20.06 -43.27
N GLN A 229 7.74 -18.93 -43.94
CA GLN A 229 7.64 -17.60 -43.34
C GLN A 229 6.20 -17.24 -42.94
N VAL A 230 5.22 -17.53 -43.79
CA VAL A 230 3.79 -17.32 -43.46
C VAL A 230 3.42 -18.12 -42.20
N ALA A 231 3.75 -19.40 -42.17
CA ALA A 231 3.45 -20.26 -41.02
C ALA A 231 4.15 -19.79 -39.74
N ALA A 232 5.40 -19.32 -39.83
CA ALA A 232 6.17 -18.82 -38.70
C ALA A 232 5.60 -17.51 -38.11
N ILE A 233 5.06 -16.62 -38.94
CA ILE A 233 4.38 -15.39 -38.49
C ILE A 233 3.00 -15.74 -37.91
N GLU A 234 2.23 -16.59 -38.58
CA GLU A 234 0.89 -17.02 -38.14
C GLU A 234 0.94 -17.71 -36.76
N ALA A 235 1.97 -18.51 -36.50
CA ALA A 235 2.18 -19.19 -35.22
C ALA A 235 2.37 -18.22 -34.02
N ARG A 236 2.64 -16.93 -34.25
CA ARG A 236 2.78 -15.93 -33.18
C ARG A 236 1.45 -15.39 -32.67
N LEU A 237 0.40 -15.44 -33.50
CA LEU A 237 -0.90 -14.82 -33.18
C LEU A 237 -1.60 -15.46 -31.97
N PRO A 238 -1.62 -16.80 -31.79
CA PRO A 238 -2.26 -17.42 -30.62
C PRO A 238 -1.66 -16.96 -29.28
N ASP A 239 -0.33 -16.79 -29.21
CA ASP A 239 0.34 -16.33 -27.99
C ASP A 239 -0.02 -14.88 -27.65
N LEU A 240 -0.15 -14.02 -28.67
CA LEU A 240 -0.58 -12.63 -28.48
C LEU A 240 -2.04 -12.55 -28.03
N GLN A 241 -2.91 -13.40 -28.60
CA GLN A 241 -4.31 -13.50 -28.17
C GLN A 241 -4.39 -13.95 -26.71
N GLN A 242 -3.62 -14.96 -26.34
CA GLN A 242 -3.59 -15.49 -24.98
C GLN A 242 -3.13 -14.42 -23.96
N ARG A 243 -2.11 -13.62 -24.30
CA ARG A 243 -1.66 -12.49 -23.45
C ARG A 243 -2.71 -11.40 -23.32
N GLN A 244 -3.41 -11.08 -24.42
CA GLN A 244 -4.54 -10.14 -24.38
C GLN A 244 -5.61 -10.63 -23.40
N ASP A 245 -6.01 -11.90 -23.49
CA ASP A 245 -7.04 -12.47 -22.62
C ASP A 245 -6.61 -12.44 -21.13
N GLN A 246 -5.32 -12.71 -20.85
CA GLN A 246 -4.77 -12.60 -19.50
C GLN A 246 -4.85 -11.18 -18.94
N LEU A 247 -4.48 -10.17 -19.73
CA LEU A 247 -4.51 -8.77 -19.30
C LEU A 247 -5.94 -8.26 -19.11
N ILE A 248 -6.88 -8.68 -19.95
CA ILE A 248 -8.31 -8.38 -19.76
C ILE A 248 -8.84 -9.01 -18.46
N ASN A 249 -8.40 -10.23 -18.14
CA ASN A 249 -8.77 -10.89 -16.89
C ASN A 249 -8.14 -10.22 -15.67
N ALA A 250 -6.88 -9.78 -15.75
CA ALA A 250 -6.21 -9.03 -14.68
C ALA A 250 -6.94 -7.71 -14.40
N LEU A 251 -7.28 -6.95 -15.43
CA LEU A 251 -8.10 -5.74 -15.30
C LEU A 251 -9.49 -6.04 -14.72
N SER A 252 -10.13 -7.14 -15.13
CA SER A 252 -11.44 -7.55 -14.57
C SER A 252 -11.34 -7.83 -13.07
N LEU A 253 -10.26 -8.49 -12.63
CA LEU A 253 -10.01 -8.76 -11.21
C LEU A 253 -9.80 -7.47 -10.41
N LEU A 254 -9.06 -6.49 -10.96
CA LEU A 254 -8.88 -5.18 -10.33
C LEU A 254 -10.21 -4.43 -10.16
N MET A 255 -11.19 -4.67 -11.03
CA MET A 255 -12.55 -4.13 -10.91
C MET A 255 -13.46 -4.98 -10.01
N GLY A 256 -12.98 -6.09 -9.44
CA GLY A 256 -13.81 -7.00 -8.65
C GLY A 256 -14.82 -7.81 -9.47
N GLU A 257 -14.55 -8.01 -10.76
CA GLU A 257 -15.42 -8.68 -11.73
C GLU A 257 -14.92 -10.11 -12.06
N PRO A 258 -15.79 -11.02 -12.55
CA PRO A 258 -15.38 -12.34 -13.01
C PRO A 258 -14.47 -12.26 -14.26
N PRO A 259 -13.73 -13.35 -14.59
CA PRO A 259 -12.94 -13.38 -15.82
C PRO A 259 -13.81 -13.11 -17.05
N GLN A 260 -13.21 -12.45 -18.06
CA GLN A 260 -13.83 -12.02 -19.31
C GLN A 260 -14.92 -10.96 -19.22
N ALA A 261 -15.25 -10.43 -18.02
CA ALA A 261 -16.28 -9.39 -17.87
C ALA A 261 -16.00 -8.14 -18.73
N LEU A 262 -14.72 -7.77 -18.89
CA LEU A 262 -14.29 -6.61 -19.69
C LEU A 262 -13.99 -6.94 -21.15
N TYR A 263 -14.20 -8.18 -21.60
CA TYR A 263 -13.73 -8.59 -22.93
C TYR A 263 -14.37 -7.77 -24.05
N ALA A 264 -15.69 -7.58 -24.04
CA ALA A 264 -16.38 -6.81 -25.08
C ALA A 264 -15.95 -5.33 -25.13
N GLU A 265 -15.56 -4.77 -23.99
CA GLU A 265 -15.10 -3.38 -23.87
C GLU A 265 -13.65 -3.22 -24.35
N LEU A 266 -12.79 -4.18 -23.99
CA LEU A 266 -11.34 -4.06 -24.14
C LEU A 266 -10.75 -4.85 -25.30
N SER A 267 -11.53 -5.74 -25.95
CA SER A 267 -11.01 -6.59 -27.03
C SER A 267 -10.64 -5.83 -28.29
N LYS A 268 -11.19 -4.63 -28.47
CA LYS A 268 -10.93 -3.76 -29.61
C LYS A 268 -9.57 -3.09 -29.47
N ASP A 269 -8.78 -3.18 -30.54
CA ASP A 269 -7.44 -2.58 -30.61
C ASP A 269 -7.47 -1.06 -30.54
N ALA A 270 -6.53 -0.51 -29.80
CA ALA A 270 -6.27 0.91 -29.71
C ALA A 270 -4.77 1.17 -29.56
N ALA A 271 -4.35 2.41 -29.84
CA ALA A 271 -2.96 2.82 -29.69
C ALA A 271 -2.51 2.76 -28.21
N VAL A 272 -1.21 2.56 -27.99
CA VAL A 272 -0.61 2.69 -26.66
C VAL A 272 -0.72 4.16 -26.21
N PRO A 273 -1.30 4.47 -25.04
CA PRO A 273 -1.40 5.83 -24.54
C PRO A 273 0.00 6.44 -24.38
N GLN A 274 0.17 7.68 -24.86
CA GLN A 274 1.44 8.40 -24.81
C GLN A 274 1.32 9.66 -23.94
N THR A 275 2.42 10.11 -23.35
CA THR A 275 2.47 11.29 -22.48
C THR A 275 2.94 12.53 -23.22
N GLN A 276 2.74 13.69 -22.59
CA GLN A 276 3.31 14.96 -23.05
C GLN A 276 4.84 15.01 -22.91
N ARG A 277 5.47 16.01 -23.53
CA ARG A 277 6.94 16.15 -23.54
C ARG A 277 7.53 16.51 -22.16
N GLN A 278 6.77 17.05 -21.21
CA GLN A 278 7.30 17.39 -19.89
C GLN A 278 6.54 16.64 -18.80
N VAL A 279 7.28 16.13 -17.83
CA VAL A 279 6.76 15.30 -16.74
C VAL A 279 7.05 15.99 -15.42
N ALA A 280 6.02 16.54 -14.78
CA ALA A 280 6.15 17.08 -13.45
C ALA A 280 6.44 15.94 -12.47
N ILE A 281 7.57 16.00 -11.73
CA ILE A 281 7.95 14.98 -10.74
C ILE A 281 7.85 15.49 -9.29
N GLY A 282 7.54 16.76 -9.10
CA GLY A 282 7.51 17.41 -7.78
C GLY A 282 8.89 17.58 -7.17
N LEU A 283 8.92 18.18 -5.99
CA LEU A 283 10.16 18.50 -5.30
C LEU A 283 10.68 17.29 -4.49
N PRO A 284 12.01 17.06 -4.43
CA PRO A 284 12.58 16.01 -3.58
C PRO A 284 12.18 16.13 -2.12
N SER A 285 12.13 17.35 -1.59
CA SER A 285 11.75 17.63 -0.20
C SER A 285 10.35 17.14 0.16
N GLN A 286 9.45 17.02 -0.82
CA GLN A 286 8.07 16.55 -0.62
C GLN A 286 7.95 15.02 -0.67
N LEU A 287 9.02 14.28 -0.97
CA LEU A 287 8.93 12.84 -1.20
C LEU A 287 8.38 12.10 0.02
N ALA A 288 8.91 12.38 1.20
CA ALA A 288 8.47 11.72 2.43
C ALA A 288 7.03 12.06 2.83
N GLU A 289 6.55 13.23 2.43
CA GLU A 289 5.17 13.64 2.66
C GLU A 289 4.20 12.97 1.69
N ARG A 290 4.66 12.66 0.47
CA ARG A 290 3.85 12.03 -0.58
C ARG A 290 3.85 10.51 -0.49
N ARG A 291 4.97 9.88 -0.15
CA ARG A 291 5.10 8.42 -0.19
C ARG A 291 4.45 7.72 1.02
N PRO A 292 3.37 6.94 0.83
CA PRO A 292 2.69 6.30 1.95
C PRO A 292 3.54 5.31 2.73
N ASP A 293 4.46 4.60 2.08
CA ASP A 293 5.38 3.66 2.72
C ASP A 293 6.37 4.37 3.67
N ILE A 294 6.92 5.52 3.28
CA ILE A 294 7.77 6.35 4.16
C ILE A 294 6.97 6.82 5.38
N ARG A 295 5.75 7.34 5.16
CA ARG A 295 4.86 7.78 6.25
C ARG A 295 4.46 6.63 7.16
N GLN A 296 4.25 5.45 6.61
CA GLN A 296 3.95 4.23 7.36
C GLN A 296 5.14 3.85 8.25
N ALA A 297 6.37 3.90 7.71
CA ALA A 297 7.59 3.63 8.47
C ALA A 297 7.83 4.67 9.57
N GLU A 298 7.58 5.96 9.30
CA GLU A 298 7.63 7.03 10.31
C GLU A 298 6.64 6.77 11.45
N ALA A 299 5.39 6.43 11.11
CA ALA A 299 4.36 6.12 12.10
C ALA A 299 4.70 4.89 12.95
N ARG A 300 5.34 3.86 12.36
CA ARG A 300 5.87 2.71 13.13
C ARG A 300 6.97 3.13 14.10
N LEU A 301 7.89 4.00 13.65
CA LEU A 301 8.94 4.56 14.50
C LEU A 301 8.34 5.40 15.65
N HIS A 302 7.30 6.19 15.37
CA HIS A 302 6.57 6.95 16.39
C HIS A 302 5.94 6.02 17.43
N ALA A 303 5.23 4.97 16.99
CA ALA A 303 4.64 3.98 17.90
C ALA A 303 5.68 3.27 18.77
N ALA A 304 6.82 2.89 18.19
CA ALA A 304 7.92 2.27 18.93
C ALA A 304 8.55 3.23 19.94
N THR A 305 8.72 4.51 19.58
CA THR A 305 9.24 5.56 20.47
C THR A 305 8.30 5.80 21.66
N ALA A 306 7.00 5.91 21.40
CA ALA A 306 5.99 6.06 22.45
C ALA A 306 5.97 4.84 23.40
N SER A 307 6.18 3.63 22.87
CA SER A 307 6.25 2.39 23.66
C SER A 307 7.43 2.36 24.66
N ILE A 308 8.55 3.06 24.38
CA ILE A 308 9.61 3.27 25.38
C ILE A 308 9.07 4.10 26.55
N GLY A 309 8.26 5.12 26.29
CA GLY A 309 7.60 5.92 27.32
C GLY A 309 6.68 5.09 28.21
N VAL A 310 5.92 4.15 27.61
CA VAL A 310 5.10 3.18 28.37
C VAL A 310 5.97 2.34 29.30
N ALA A 311 7.05 1.73 28.77
CA ALA A 311 7.96 0.90 29.56
C ALA A 311 8.67 1.69 30.67
N LYS A 312 9.06 2.94 30.41
CA LYS A 312 9.61 3.84 31.44
C LYS A 312 8.58 4.19 32.51
N GLY A 313 7.30 4.30 32.14
CA GLY A 313 6.19 4.51 33.07
C GLY A 313 6.04 3.41 34.11
N ASP A 314 6.35 2.15 33.78
CA ASP A 314 6.25 1.01 34.69
C ASP A 314 7.28 1.01 35.83
N PHE A 315 8.31 1.87 35.77
CA PHE A 315 9.26 2.07 36.86
C PHE A 315 8.71 2.99 37.97
N TYR A 316 7.61 3.69 37.72
CA TYR A 316 7.02 4.64 38.66
C TYR A 316 5.79 4.04 39.39
N PRO A 317 5.40 4.59 40.56
CA PRO A 317 4.23 4.09 41.29
C PRO A 317 2.94 4.24 40.47
N ARG A 318 2.17 3.17 40.35
CA ARG A 318 0.82 3.18 39.79
C ARG A 318 -0.17 3.59 40.87
N ILE A 319 -0.96 4.64 40.60
CA ILE A 319 -2.00 5.13 41.51
C ILE A 319 -3.36 4.85 40.88
N THR A 320 -4.12 3.94 41.47
CA THR A 320 -5.49 3.61 41.02
C THR A 320 -6.49 4.16 42.01
N LEU A 321 -7.45 4.95 41.55
CA LEU A 321 -8.59 5.38 42.34
C LEU A 321 -9.72 4.38 42.16
N SER A 322 -10.05 3.66 43.23
CA SER A 322 -11.11 2.67 43.22
C SER A 322 -12.24 3.08 44.16
N GLY A 323 -13.47 2.82 43.74
CA GLY A 323 -14.66 3.02 44.54
C GLY A 323 -15.68 1.92 44.28
N SER A 324 -16.41 1.52 45.31
CA SER A 324 -17.54 0.60 45.20
C SER A 324 -18.69 1.06 46.07
N VAL A 325 -19.91 0.79 45.59
CA VAL A 325 -21.14 0.98 46.34
C VAL A 325 -22.06 -0.19 46.03
N GLY A 326 -22.64 -0.80 47.06
CA GLY A 326 -23.45 -1.99 46.88
C GLY A 326 -24.25 -2.35 48.12
N SER A 327 -24.84 -3.54 48.06
CA SER A 327 -25.56 -4.17 49.15
C SER A 327 -25.03 -5.59 49.32
N GLN A 328 -24.82 -6.00 50.56
CA GLN A 328 -24.40 -7.34 50.95
C GLN A 328 -25.36 -7.85 52.03
N ALA A 329 -25.95 -9.03 51.83
CA ALA A 329 -26.87 -9.63 52.80
C ALA A 329 -26.78 -11.15 52.86
N LEU A 330 -27.05 -11.73 54.03
CA LEU A 330 -27.12 -13.19 54.21
C LEU A 330 -28.49 -13.79 53.83
N GLN A 331 -29.51 -12.93 53.71
CA GLN A 331 -30.85 -13.31 53.27
C GLN A 331 -31.32 -12.35 52.18
N LEU A 332 -32.03 -12.86 51.18
CA LEU A 332 -32.52 -12.05 50.07
C LEU A 332 -33.51 -10.97 50.54
N ALA A 333 -34.31 -11.26 51.57
CA ALA A 333 -35.28 -10.31 52.12
C ALA A 333 -34.61 -9.07 52.74
N ASP A 334 -33.41 -9.21 53.30
CA ASP A 334 -32.67 -8.13 53.94
C ASP A 334 -31.90 -7.26 52.93
N PHE A 335 -31.84 -7.70 51.66
CA PHE A 335 -31.02 -7.10 50.62
C PHE A 335 -31.40 -5.66 50.27
N GLY A 336 -32.67 -5.29 50.47
CA GLY A 336 -33.18 -3.92 50.28
C GLY A 336 -33.05 -3.01 51.50
N SER A 337 -32.58 -3.52 52.64
CA SER A 337 -32.47 -2.76 53.89
C SER A 337 -31.42 -1.65 53.81
N TRP A 338 -31.52 -0.64 54.67
CA TRP A 338 -30.45 0.36 54.78
C TRP A 338 -29.17 -0.25 55.37
N SER A 339 -29.30 -1.24 56.25
CA SER A 339 -28.20 -1.92 56.94
C SER A 339 -27.37 -2.85 56.07
N SER A 340 -27.89 -3.30 54.92
CA SER A 340 -27.14 -4.15 53.99
C SER A 340 -26.21 -3.36 53.07
N ARG A 341 -26.27 -2.02 53.08
CA ARG A 341 -25.48 -1.17 52.17
C ARG A 341 -24.03 -1.07 52.62
N ALA A 342 -23.11 -1.21 51.66
CA ALA A 342 -21.68 -1.05 51.87
C ALA A 342 -21.11 -0.11 50.79
N PHE A 343 -20.09 0.66 51.16
CA PHE A 343 -19.30 1.42 50.20
C PHE A 343 -17.83 1.42 50.62
N ALA A 344 -16.94 1.51 49.64
CA ALA A 344 -15.52 1.71 49.84
C ALA A 344 -15.02 2.71 48.81
N PHE A 345 -14.09 3.58 49.20
CA PHE A 345 -13.46 4.52 48.28
C PHE A 345 -12.06 4.84 48.79
N GLY A 346 -11.07 4.77 47.90
CA GLY A 346 -9.72 5.17 48.25
C GLY A 346 -8.72 4.94 47.13
N PRO A 347 -7.60 5.68 47.14
CA PRO A 347 -6.50 5.41 46.23
C PRO A 347 -5.73 4.16 46.67
N GLN A 348 -5.30 3.38 45.70
CA GLN A 348 -4.35 2.28 45.87
C GLN A 348 -3.05 2.65 45.15
N LEU A 349 -1.92 2.53 45.85
CA LEU A 349 -0.59 2.73 45.30
C LEU A 349 0.12 1.37 45.16
N SER A 350 0.67 1.11 43.98
CA SER A 350 1.48 -0.08 43.70
C SER A 350 2.80 0.34 43.09
N LEU A 351 3.92 -0.06 43.70
CA LEU A 351 5.27 0.16 43.19
C LEU A 351 6.04 -1.17 43.23
N PRO A 352 6.41 -1.74 42.09
CA PRO A 352 7.26 -2.92 42.08
C PRO A 352 8.68 -2.60 42.58
N ILE A 353 9.09 -3.18 43.71
CA ILE A 353 10.44 -3.00 44.27
C ILE A 353 11.42 -4.01 43.68
N PHE A 354 11.01 -5.26 43.53
CA PHE A 354 11.83 -6.34 42.96
C PHE A 354 11.00 -7.22 42.04
N ASN A 355 11.40 -7.31 40.76
CA ASN A 355 10.74 -8.12 39.74
C ASN A 355 11.76 -9.00 38.96
N GLY A 356 12.93 -9.29 39.54
CA GLY A 356 13.96 -10.11 38.89
C GLY A 356 14.48 -9.56 37.55
N GLY A 357 14.54 -8.24 37.38
CA GLY A 357 15.03 -7.61 36.14
C GLY A 357 13.99 -7.46 35.02
N ARG A 358 12.73 -7.90 35.21
CA ARG A 358 11.67 -7.84 34.19
C ARG A 358 11.44 -6.46 33.58
N LEU A 359 11.44 -5.40 34.40
CA LEU A 359 11.22 -4.03 33.91
C LEU A 359 12.39 -3.52 33.07
N GLN A 360 13.62 -3.83 33.47
CA GLN A 360 14.82 -3.49 32.70
C GLN A 360 14.83 -4.22 31.36
N GLY A 361 14.60 -5.54 31.36
CA GLY A 361 14.55 -6.31 30.11
C GLY A 361 13.43 -5.87 29.16
N MET A 362 12.28 -5.42 29.68
CA MET A 362 11.22 -4.83 28.86
C MET A 362 11.65 -3.47 28.28
N LEU A 363 12.33 -2.63 29.06
CA LEU A 363 12.86 -1.36 28.58
C LEU A 363 13.90 -1.58 27.46
N ASP A 364 14.87 -2.46 27.69
CA ASP A 364 15.90 -2.80 26.70
C ASP A 364 15.26 -3.35 25.40
N LEU A 365 14.21 -4.17 25.51
CA LEU A 365 13.43 -4.66 24.38
C LEU A 365 12.76 -3.50 23.60
N ARG A 366 12.13 -2.54 24.28
CA ARG A 366 11.47 -1.40 23.62
C ARG A 366 12.47 -0.46 22.96
N GLU A 367 13.63 -0.25 23.59
CA GLU A 367 14.73 0.52 23.00
C GLU A 367 15.27 -0.15 21.74
N ALA A 368 15.49 -1.47 21.76
CA ALA A 368 15.90 -2.23 20.58
C ALA A 368 14.85 -2.20 19.44
N GLN A 369 13.56 -2.34 19.77
CA GLN A 369 12.46 -2.23 18.78
C GLN A 369 12.37 -0.84 18.15
N GLN A 370 12.65 0.22 18.90
CA GLN A 370 12.72 1.58 18.36
C GLN A 370 13.91 1.74 17.42
N GLN A 371 15.07 1.19 17.77
CA GLN A 371 16.24 1.21 16.89
C GLN A 371 15.99 0.43 15.59
N GLU A 372 15.35 -0.74 15.67
CA GLU A 372 14.90 -1.51 14.50
C GLU A 372 13.97 -0.68 13.61
N ALA A 373 12.95 -0.02 14.19
CA ALA A 373 12.04 0.83 13.45
C ALA A 373 12.75 2.03 12.79
N ALA A 374 13.79 2.58 13.43
CA ALA A 374 14.58 3.68 12.88
C ALA A 374 15.40 3.22 11.67
N LEU A 375 15.99 2.02 11.73
CA LEU A 375 16.70 1.42 10.60
C LEU A 375 15.73 1.07 9.46
N ALA A 376 14.55 0.55 9.77
CA ALA A 376 13.51 0.27 8.79
C ALA A 376 13.03 1.54 8.07
N TYR A 377 12.89 2.65 8.79
CA TYR A 377 12.60 3.97 8.20
C TYR A 377 13.71 4.41 7.23
N GLN A 378 14.98 4.36 7.67
CA GLN A 378 16.11 4.73 6.81
C GLN A 378 16.17 3.85 5.54
N GLN A 379 15.97 2.54 5.68
CA GLN A 379 15.92 1.62 4.55
C GLN A 379 14.78 1.95 3.58
N THR A 380 13.60 2.31 4.10
CA THR A 380 12.44 2.67 3.28
C THR A 380 12.71 3.94 2.47
N VAL A 381 13.30 4.98 3.09
CA VAL A 381 13.69 6.22 2.41
C VAL A 381 14.74 5.94 1.31
N LEU A 382 15.77 5.14 1.61
CA LEU A 382 16.80 4.78 0.63
C LEU A 382 16.24 3.97 -0.54
N ARG A 383 15.33 3.02 -0.29
CA ARG A 383 14.66 2.26 -1.36
C ARG A 383 13.82 3.17 -2.24
N ALA A 384 13.03 4.06 -1.64
CA ALA A 384 12.22 5.02 -2.38
C ALA A 384 13.06 5.91 -3.31
N TRP A 385 14.26 6.28 -2.86
CA TRP A 385 15.24 7.01 -3.66
C TRP A 385 15.78 6.21 -4.84
N HIS A 386 16.23 4.99 -4.60
CA HIS A 386 16.70 4.10 -5.67
C HIS A 386 15.60 3.85 -6.70
N GLU A 387 14.37 3.62 -6.27
CA GLU A 387 13.23 3.43 -7.17
C GLU A 387 13.04 4.61 -8.11
N ILE A 388 13.14 5.85 -7.62
CA ILE A 388 12.97 7.05 -8.47
C ILE A 388 14.11 7.18 -9.48
N ASP A 389 15.36 7.02 -9.02
CA ASP A 389 16.54 7.09 -9.90
C ASP A 389 16.49 6.03 -11.01
N ASP A 390 16.12 4.79 -10.66
CA ASP A 390 15.94 3.68 -11.59
C ASP A 390 14.82 3.98 -12.60
N GLN A 391 13.68 4.54 -12.16
CA GLN A 391 12.58 4.89 -13.08
C GLN A 391 12.94 6.06 -14.00
N LEU A 392 13.63 7.09 -13.52
CA LEU A 392 14.09 8.21 -14.36
C LEU A 392 15.06 7.72 -15.44
N THR A 393 16.02 6.87 -15.06
CA THR A 393 16.98 6.29 -16.00
C THR A 393 16.28 5.38 -17.01
N ARG A 394 15.35 4.53 -16.55
CA ARG A 394 14.54 3.66 -17.43
C ARG A 394 13.68 4.47 -18.41
N TYR A 395 13.07 5.55 -17.95
CA TYR A 395 12.25 6.44 -18.79
C TYR A 395 13.11 7.09 -19.88
N ASN A 396 14.28 7.63 -19.54
CA ASN A 396 15.20 8.22 -20.52
C ASN A 396 15.69 7.19 -21.54
N ALA A 397 16.15 6.02 -21.08
CA ALA A 397 16.67 4.96 -21.94
C ALA A 397 15.60 4.41 -22.90
N SER A 398 14.37 4.21 -22.42
CA SER A 398 13.25 3.69 -23.23
C SER A 398 12.87 4.65 -24.36
N GLN A 399 12.95 5.96 -24.12
CA GLN A 399 12.68 6.97 -25.15
C GLN A 399 13.76 6.96 -26.23
N LEU A 400 15.05 6.99 -25.85
CA LEU A 400 16.16 6.96 -26.80
C LEU A 400 16.13 5.70 -27.67
N ARG A 401 15.82 4.55 -27.05
CA ARG A 401 15.65 3.28 -27.75
C ARG A 401 14.47 3.34 -28.73
N ARG A 402 13.30 3.83 -28.30
CA ARG A 402 12.12 3.98 -29.16
C ARG A 402 12.43 4.85 -30.38
N ASP A 403 13.10 5.97 -30.18
CA ASP A 403 13.39 6.94 -31.26
C ASP A 403 14.40 6.36 -32.27
N SER A 404 15.38 5.60 -31.80
CA SER A 404 16.35 4.90 -32.67
C SER A 404 15.70 3.74 -33.43
N LEU A 405 14.79 2.99 -32.78
CA LEU A 405 14.00 1.94 -33.42
C LEU A 405 13.02 2.50 -34.45
N ALA A 406 12.46 3.69 -34.22
CA ALA A 406 11.59 4.35 -35.20
C ALA A 406 12.33 4.62 -36.52
N GLU A 407 13.58 5.09 -36.42
CA GLU A 407 14.44 5.27 -37.59
C GLU A 407 14.79 3.93 -38.26
N ALA A 408 15.10 2.89 -37.46
CA ALA A 408 15.38 1.55 -38.00
C ALA A 408 14.17 0.94 -38.73
N VAL A 409 12.94 1.11 -38.21
CA VAL A 409 11.70 0.72 -38.90
C VAL A 409 11.60 1.43 -40.24
N ARG A 410 11.84 2.74 -40.29
CA ARG A 410 11.79 3.53 -41.53
C ARG A 410 12.78 3.01 -42.58
N GLN A 411 14.00 2.71 -42.17
CA GLN A 411 15.02 2.17 -43.09
C GLN A 411 14.69 0.75 -43.57
N ASN A 412 14.20 -0.12 -42.68
CA ASN A 412 13.81 -1.48 -43.05
C ASN A 412 12.60 -1.50 -44.00
N GLN A 413 11.67 -0.54 -43.89
CA GLN A 413 10.57 -0.39 -44.86
C GLN A 413 11.10 -0.04 -46.27
N ILE A 414 12.05 0.90 -46.35
CA ILE A 414 12.71 1.26 -47.62
C ILE A 414 13.44 0.05 -48.19
N ALA A 415 14.22 -0.65 -47.37
CA ALA A 415 14.94 -1.85 -47.77
C ALA A 415 13.99 -2.94 -48.29
N LEU A 416 12.85 -3.16 -47.61
CA LEU A 416 11.89 -4.20 -48.01
C LEU A 416 11.29 -3.88 -49.38
N SER A 417 10.82 -2.63 -49.58
CA SER A 417 10.28 -2.22 -50.87
C SER A 417 11.30 -2.35 -52.00
N THR A 418 12.57 -2.01 -51.72
CA THR A 418 13.65 -2.12 -52.70
C THR A 418 13.97 -3.57 -53.04
N ALA A 419 14.07 -4.45 -52.03
CA ALA A 419 14.32 -5.87 -52.23
C ALA A 419 13.19 -6.55 -53.01
N GLN A 420 11.93 -6.18 -52.73
CA GLN A 420 10.77 -6.67 -53.47
C GLN A 420 10.82 -6.28 -54.96
N HIS A 421 11.16 -5.02 -55.28
CA HIS A 421 11.32 -4.58 -56.66
C HIS A 421 12.44 -5.33 -57.38
N GLN A 422 13.61 -5.44 -56.76
CA GLN A 422 14.75 -6.16 -57.35
C GLN A 422 14.45 -7.66 -57.56
N TYR A 423 13.70 -8.28 -56.65
CA TYR A 423 13.28 -9.68 -56.81
C TYR A 423 12.33 -9.82 -58.00
N VAL A 424 11.35 -8.92 -58.14
CA VAL A 424 10.45 -8.91 -59.31
C VAL A 424 11.23 -8.77 -60.61
N GLU A 425 12.27 -7.94 -60.65
CA GLU A 425 13.15 -7.75 -61.82
C GLU A 425 14.17 -8.88 -62.03
N GLY A 426 14.29 -9.85 -61.11
CA GLY A 426 15.23 -10.97 -61.19
C GLY A 426 16.68 -10.60 -60.89
N VAL A 427 16.90 -9.50 -60.17
CA VAL A 427 18.24 -8.96 -59.83
C VAL A 427 18.79 -9.57 -58.53
N VAL A 428 17.91 -10.06 -57.64
CA VAL A 428 18.28 -10.66 -56.35
C VAL A 428 17.47 -11.93 -56.08
N ASP A 429 18.02 -12.81 -55.24
CA ASP A 429 17.35 -14.04 -54.78
C ASP A 429 16.24 -13.74 -53.76
N PHE A 430 15.25 -14.64 -53.66
CA PHE A 430 14.11 -14.48 -52.75
C PHE A 430 14.53 -14.42 -51.27
N VAL A 431 15.62 -15.13 -50.90
CA VAL A 431 16.18 -15.11 -49.55
C VAL A 431 16.54 -13.70 -49.07
N ASN A 432 16.90 -12.79 -49.98
CA ASN A 432 17.16 -11.39 -49.64
C ASN A 432 15.86 -10.67 -49.21
N VAL A 433 14.74 -10.91 -49.90
CA VAL A 433 13.43 -10.37 -49.52
C VAL A 433 13.01 -10.89 -48.15
N LEU A 434 13.16 -12.20 -47.90
CA LEU A 434 12.82 -12.81 -46.62
C LEU A 434 13.67 -12.28 -45.46
N THR A 435 14.96 -12.06 -45.71
CA THR A 435 15.89 -11.49 -44.72
C THR A 435 15.45 -10.09 -44.30
N VAL A 436 15.15 -9.23 -45.27
CA VAL A 436 14.72 -7.85 -45.00
C VAL A 436 13.31 -7.81 -44.37
N GLN A 437 12.40 -8.69 -44.80
CA GLN A 437 11.07 -8.80 -44.22
C GLN A 437 11.13 -9.23 -42.75
N SER A 438 11.96 -10.23 -42.43
CA SER A 438 12.16 -10.69 -41.05
C SER A 438 12.79 -9.61 -40.18
N ALA A 439 13.75 -8.86 -40.71
CA ALA A 439 14.36 -7.72 -40.01
C ALA A 439 13.35 -6.60 -39.75
N LEU A 440 12.47 -6.30 -40.71
CA LEU A 440 11.42 -5.30 -40.54
C LEU A 440 10.45 -5.70 -39.42
N LEU A 441 9.91 -6.92 -39.47
CA LEU A 441 8.99 -7.43 -38.44
C LEU A 441 9.64 -7.37 -37.05
N ALA A 442 10.86 -7.90 -36.91
CA ALA A 442 11.58 -7.88 -35.63
C ALA A 442 11.79 -6.44 -35.10
N THR A 443 12.12 -5.49 -35.97
CA THR A 443 12.33 -4.09 -35.56
C THR A 443 11.02 -3.40 -35.20
N GLN A 444 9.93 -3.68 -35.90
CA GLN A 444 8.60 -3.16 -35.57
C GLN A 444 8.10 -3.68 -34.23
N GLU A 445 8.28 -4.98 -33.94
CA GLU A 445 7.95 -5.56 -32.63
C GLU A 445 8.75 -4.89 -31.50
N GLN A 446 10.07 -4.73 -31.69
CA GLN A 446 10.92 -4.01 -30.73
C GLN A 446 10.50 -2.55 -30.54
N TRP A 447 10.06 -1.88 -31.60
CA TRP A 447 9.59 -0.50 -31.52
C TRP A 447 8.30 -0.40 -30.70
N VAL A 448 7.34 -1.30 -30.91
CA VAL A 448 6.11 -1.39 -30.10
C VAL A 448 6.44 -1.69 -28.64
N GLU A 449 7.34 -2.64 -28.38
CA GLU A 449 7.82 -2.97 -27.03
C GLU A 449 8.44 -1.74 -26.35
N SER A 450 9.32 -1.02 -27.03
CA SER A 450 9.97 0.17 -26.49
C SER A 450 8.99 1.33 -26.28
N SER A 451 8.01 1.52 -27.18
CA SER A 451 6.95 2.52 -27.03
C SER A 451 6.07 2.23 -25.82
N THR A 452 5.69 0.96 -25.62
CA THR A 452 4.98 0.50 -24.41
C THR A 452 5.84 0.70 -23.17
N GLY A 453 7.14 0.40 -23.27
CA GLY A 453 8.11 0.58 -22.19
C GLY A 453 8.26 2.03 -21.71
N VAL A 454 8.14 3.02 -22.60
CA VAL A 454 8.12 4.45 -22.22
C VAL A 454 6.93 4.75 -21.31
N SER A 455 5.73 4.34 -21.71
CA SER A 455 4.51 4.57 -20.94
C SER A 455 4.52 3.80 -19.60
N LEU A 456 5.04 2.57 -19.58
CA LEU A 456 5.20 1.80 -18.34
C LEU A 456 6.23 2.40 -17.38
N ALA A 457 7.36 2.91 -17.90
CA ALA A 457 8.35 3.60 -17.08
C ALA A 457 7.76 4.87 -16.45
N MET A 458 6.87 5.57 -17.17
CA MET A 458 6.14 6.70 -16.61
C MET A 458 5.23 6.30 -15.44
N VAL A 459 4.42 5.25 -15.61
CA VAL A 459 3.58 4.75 -14.51
C VAL A 459 4.44 4.35 -13.31
N GLY A 460 5.57 3.69 -13.57
CA GLY A 460 6.57 3.38 -12.55
C GLY A 460 7.08 4.63 -11.82
N LEU A 461 7.38 5.70 -12.55
CA LEU A 461 7.82 6.97 -11.97
C LEU A 461 6.75 7.61 -11.09
N TYR A 462 5.49 7.71 -11.55
CA TYR A 462 4.39 8.24 -10.73
C TYR A 462 4.16 7.42 -9.46
N LYS A 463 4.25 6.08 -9.57
CA LYS A 463 4.20 5.18 -8.40
C LYS A 463 5.34 5.48 -7.43
N ALA A 464 6.57 5.58 -7.94
CA ALA A 464 7.77 5.83 -7.11
C ALA A 464 7.73 7.21 -6.42
N LEU A 465 7.09 8.20 -7.04
CA LEU A 465 6.90 9.54 -6.47
C LEU A 465 5.77 9.60 -5.42
N GLY A 466 4.96 8.55 -5.31
CA GLY A 466 3.84 8.47 -4.38
C GLY A 466 2.60 9.25 -4.79
N GLY A 467 2.37 9.49 -6.08
CA GLY A 467 1.23 10.28 -6.56
C GLY A 467 -0.05 9.48 -6.75
N GLY A 468 -1.21 10.08 -6.45
CA GLY A 468 -2.51 9.51 -6.80
C GLY A 468 -3.49 9.39 -5.64
N TRP A 469 -2.97 9.31 -4.41
CA TRP A 469 -3.80 9.06 -3.23
C TRP A 469 -4.32 10.36 -2.61
N GLU A 470 -3.71 11.49 -2.88
CA GLU A 470 -4.03 12.79 -2.27
C GLU A 470 -5.46 13.23 -2.59
N SER A 471 -5.90 13.03 -3.83
CA SER A 471 -7.25 13.38 -4.29
C SER A 471 -8.36 12.49 -3.70
N VAL A 472 -8.03 11.27 -3.27
CA VAL A 472 -9.00 10.26 -2.79
C VAL A 472 -8.99 10.13 -1.26
N TYR A 473 -7.79 10.11 -0.67
CA TYR A 473 -7.56 9.99 0.77
C TYR A 473 -6.68 11.13 1.29
N PRO A 474 -7.15 12.39 1.21
CA PRO A 474 -6.37 13.55 1.60
C PRO A 474 -5.94 13.43 3.06
N LEU A 475 -4.85 14.13 3.38
CA LEU A 475 -4.47 14.34 4.77
C LEU A 475 -5.61 15.12 5.43
N GLN A 476 -6.10 14.64 6.57
CA GLN A 476 -6.93 15.48 7.41
C GLN A 476 -6.04 16.65 7.84
N THR A 477 -6.35 17.85 7.34
CA THR A 477 -5.81 19.07 7.94
C THR A 477 -6.21 19.01 9.42
N ALA A 478 -5.22 19.04 10.32
CA ALA A 478 -5.49 19.15 11.74
C ALA A 478 -6.35 20.42 11.92
N GLY A 479 -7.66 20.23 12.07
CA GLY A 479 -8.59 21.29 12.41
C GLY A 479 -8.10 21.91 13.72
N ARG A 480 -8.00 23.24 13.70
CA ARG A 480 -7.60 24.10 14.82
C ARG A 480 -8.31 23.76 16.12
#